data_AF-F4LSM9-F1
#
_entry.id   AF-F4LSM9-F1
#
_cell.length_a   1.000
_cell.length_b   1.000
_cell.length_c   1.000
_cell.angle_alpha   90.00
_cell.angle_beta   90.00
_cell.angle_gamma   90.00
#
_symmetry.space_group_name_H-M   'P 1'
#
loop_
_entity.id
_entity.type
_entity.pdbx_description
1 polymer ?
#
loop_
_entity_poly.entity_id
_entity_poly.type
_entity_poly.pdbx_seq_one_letter_code
_entity_poly.pdbx_strand_id
1 'polypeptide(L)'
;MELLFENRKLIGENILNIIKDNGYTKSSFSRLTDISRPTLDKLIKGEVDSFATFKTHVQKILESQNMDEEQLMNYVPRYKEKKELVFALSDNAPDNHVLNPKAQEMFGILEDIVHMYELYYN
;
A
#
# COMPACT_ATOMS: atom_id res chain seq x y z
N MET A 1 2.27 15.56 -17.93
CA MET A 1 2.04 14.10 -18.06
C MET A 1 3.21 13.39 -18.73
N GLU A 2 3.76 13.90 -19.84
CA GLU A 2 4.89 13.26 -20.55
C GLU A 2 6.12 13.07 -19.66
N LEU A 3 6.49 14.10 -18.88
CA LEU A 3 7.59 14.00 -17.91
C LEU A 3 7.40 12.85 -16.90
N LEU A 4 6.17 12.66 -16.40
CA LEU A 4 5.83 11.57 -15.50
C LEU A 4 6.01 10.21 -16.18
N PHE A 5 5.68 10.11 -17.48
CA PHE A 5 5.81 8.87 -18.25
C PHE A 5 7.28 8.51 -18.54
N GLU A 6 8.10 9.50 -18.89
CA GLU A 6 9.56 9.31 -19.04
C GLU A 6 10.19 8.84 -17.72
N ASN A 7 9.65 9.31 -16.58
CA ASN A 7 10.09 8.94 -15.24
C ASN A 7 9.21 7.87 -14.57
N ARG A 8 8.47 7.05 -15.35
CA ARG A 8 7.43 6.13 -14.83
C ARG A 8 7.88 5.16 -13.73
N LYS A 9 9.17 4.82 -13.65
CA LYS A 9 9.72 4.02 -12.54
C LYS A 9 9.67 4.78 -11.21
N LEU A 10 10.16 6.02 -11.20
CA LEU A 10 10.08 6.93 -10.05
C LEU A 10 8.61 7.21 -9.68
N ILE A 11 7.76 7.44 -10.68
CA ILE A 11 6.33 7.66 -10.44
C ILE A 11 5.68 6.43 -9.81
N GLY A 12 6.04 5.23 -10.25
CA GLY A 12 5.60 3.98 -9.63
C GLY A 12 5.99 3.88 -8.15
N GLU A 13 7.23 4.26 -7.81
CA GLU A 13 7.70 4.32 -6.43
C GLU A 13 6.94 5.36 -5.60
N ASN A 14 6.71 6.55 -6.15
CA ASN A 14 5.95 7.61 -5.47
C ASN A 14 4.49 7.20 -5.22
N ILE A 15 3.84 6.55 -6.19
CA ILE A 15 2.50 5.96 -6.00
C ILE A 15 2.51 4.94 -4.85
N LEU A 16 3.52 4.07 -4.78
CA LEU A 16 3.64 3.11 -3.69
C LEU A 16 3.83 3.79 -2.33
N ASN A 17 4.60 4.87 -2.27
CA ASN A 17 4.81 5.64 -1.05
C ASN A 17 3.52 6.34 -0.61
N ILE A 18 2.72 6.89 -1.53
CA ILE A 18 1.39 7.44 -1.23
C ILE A 18 0.47 6.38 -0.64
N ILE A 19 0.44 5.17 -1.24
CA ILE A 19 -0.34 4.04 -0.73
C ILE A 19 0.04 3.73 0.72
N LYS A 20 1.35 3.65 1.01
CA LYS A 20 1.87 3.36 2.35
C LYS A 20 1.57 4.50 3.35
N ASP A 21 1.88 5.74 3.00
CA ASP A 21 1.74 6.90 3.89
C ASP A 21 0.29 7.18 4.28
N ASN A 22 -0.66 6.86 3.39
CA ASN A 22 -2.10 7.01 3.63
C ASN A 22 -2.75 5.73 4.20
N GLY A 23 -1.98 4.67 4.49
CA GLY A 23 -2.49 3.45 5.12
C GLY A 23 -3.35 2.56 4.21
N TYR A 24 -3.24 2.70 2.89
CA TYR A 24 -3.98 1.87 1.95
C TYR A 24 -3.30 0.51 1.72
N THR A 25 -4.12 -0.51 1.46
CA THR A 25 -3.64 -1.70 0.74
C THR A 25 -3.73 -1.45 -0.76
N LYS A 26 -2.97 -2.20 -1.58
CA LYS A 26 -3.11 -2.15 -3.05
C LYS A 26 -4.54 -2.48 -3.50
N SER A 27 -5.24 -3.36 -2.77
CA SER A 27 -6.62 -3.75 -3.08
C SER A 27 -7.62 -2.63 -2.77
N SER A 28 -7.49 -1.96 -1.62
CA SER A 28 -8.34 -0.81 -1.27
C SER A 28 -8.07 0.38 -2.19
N PHE A 29 -6.79 0.62 -2.53
CA PHE A 29 -6.40 1.68 -3.47
C PHE A 29 -6.94 1.41 -4.89
N SER A 30 -6.81 0.18 -5.37
CA SER A 30 -7.39 -0.26 -6.66
C SER A 30 -8.88 0.05 -6.78
N ARG A 31 -9.65 -0.19 -5.72
CA ARG A 31 -11.08 0.17 -5.66
C ARG A 31 -11.31 1.68 -5.61
N LEU A 32 -10.53 2.39 -4.78
CA LEU A 32 -10.62 3.84 -4.62
C LEU A 32 -10.37 4.59 -5.95
N THR A 33 -9.40 4.13 -6.74
CA THR A 33 -9.01 4.79 -7.99
C THR A 33 -9.72 4.23 -9.22
N ASP A 34 -10.54 3.19 -9.08
CA ASP A 34 -11.11 2.43 -10.20
C ASP A 34 -10.03 1.98 -11.21
N ILE A 35 -8.97 1.35 -10.70
CA ILE A 35 -7.88 0.78 -11.50
C ILE A 35 -7.76 -0.68 -11.10
N SER A 36 -7.76 -1.62 -12.06
CA SER A 36 -7.59 -3.03 -11.72
C SER A 36 -6.28 -3.27 -10.97
N ARG A 37 -6.29 -4.16 -9.97
CA ARG A 37 -5.09 -4.46 -9.18
C ARG A 37 -3.89 -4.89 -10.03
N PRO A 38 -4.03 -5.74 -11.07
CA PRO A 38 -2.93 -6.04 -11.98
C PRO A 38 -2.36 -4.81 -12.70
N THR A 39 -3.22 -3.87 -13.12
CA THR A 39 -2.77 -2.62 -13.77
C THR A 39 -2.06 -1.70 -12.79
N LEU A 40 -2.59 -1.57 -11.57
CA LEU A 40 -1.95 -0.80 -10.49
C LEU A 40 -0.57 -1.37 -10.16
N ASP A 41 -0.42 -2.69 -10.09
CA ASP A 41 0.86 -3.34 -9.87
C ASP A 41 1.87 -3.03 -11.00
N LYS A 42 1.44 -3.02 -12.26
CA LYS A 42 2.30 -2.61 -13.38
C LYS A 42 2.70 -1.13 -13.30
N LEU A 43 1.79 -0.24 -12.90
CA LEU A 43 2.08 1.18 -12.69
C LEU A 43 3.13 1.38 -11.60
N ILE A 44 2.96 0.70 -10.45
CA ILE A 44 3.90 0.76 -9.32
C ILE A 44 5.29 0.26 -9.73
N LYS A 45 5.37 -0.76 -10.58
CA LYS A 45 6.65 -1.26 -11.11
C LYS A 45 7.25 -0.41 -12.24
N GLY A 46 6.50 0.57 -12.76
CA GLY A 46 6.90 1.35 -13.94
C GLY A 46 6.89 0.55 -15.24
N GLU A 47 6.09 -0.52 -15.32
CA GLU A 47 6.01 -1.49 -16.45
C GLU A 47 4.86 -1.16 -17.43
N VAL A 48 4.30 0.05 -17.39
CA VAL A 48 3.28 0.49 -18.35
C VAL A 48 3.97 1.19 -19.52
N ASP A 49 4.03 0.52 -20.67
CA ASP A 49 4.74 1.01 -21.86
C ASP A 49 3.89 1.89 -22.78
N SER A 50 2.56 1.86 -22.61
CA SER A 50 1.64 2.71 -23.38
C SER A 50 1.43 4.04 -22.67
N PHE A 51 1.81 5.15 -23.31
CA PHE A 51 1.60 6.50 -22.80
C PHE A 51 0.11 6.77 -22.52
N ALA A 52 -0.79 6.35 -23.41
CA ALA A 52 -2.23 6.55 -23.25
C ALA A 52 -2.78 5.79 -22.03
N THR A 53 -2.32 4.56 -21.82
CA THR A 53 -2.70 3.74 -20.66
C THR A 53 -2.15 4.35 -19.37
N PHE A 54 -0.88 4.76 -19.36
CA PHE A 54 -0.26 5.43 -18.22
C PHE A 54 -1.02 6.71 -17.86
N LYS A 55 -1.21 7.61 -18.83
CA LYS A 55 -1.93 8.88 -18.63
C LYS A 55 -3.30 8.67 -18.01
N THR A 56 -4.09 7.75 -18.57
CA THR A 56 -5.45 7.46 -18.10
C THR A 56 -5.47 7.05 -16.63
N HIS A 57 -4.57 6.16 -16.23
CA HIS A 57 -4.56 5.64 -14.86
C HIS A 57 -3.88 6.57 -13.86
N VAL A 58 -2.81 7.27 -14.27
CA VAL A 58 -2.18 8.28 -13.40
C VAL A 58 -3.14 9.43 -13.13
N GLN A 59 -3.92 9.86 -14.13
CA GLN A 59 -4.92 10.91 -13.93
C GLN A 59 -6.00 10.52 -12.92
N LYS A 60 -6.49 9.27 -12.95
CA LYS A 60 -7.38 8.72 -11.91
C LYS A 60 -6.76 8.78 -10.52
N ILE A 61 -5.46 8.47 -10.40
CA ILE A 61 -4.74 8.55 -9.13
C ILE A 61 -4.66 10.00 -8.65
N LEU A 62 -4.24 10.93 -9.51
CA LEU A 62 -4.14 12.37 -9.21
C LEU A 62 -5.47 12.93 -8.69
N GLU A 63 -6.57 12.62 -9.39
CA GLU A 63 -7.93 13.00 -8.99
C GLU A 63 -8.32 12.40 -7.63
N SER A 64 -8.10 11.10 -7.42
CA SER A 64 -8.45 10.42 -6.17
C SER A 64 -7.68 10.93 -4.95
N GLN A 65 -6.44 11.37 -5.14
CA GLN A 65 -5.57 11.87 -4.08
C GLN A 65 -5.61 13.38 -3.96
N ASN A 66 -6.42 14.05 -4.79
CA ASN A 66 -6.52 15.51 -4.88
C ASN A 66 -5.13 16.17 -4.98
N MET A 67 -4.33 15.67 -5.92
CA MET A 67 -2.94 16.09 -6.13
C MET A 67 -2.67 16.39 -7.60
N ASP A 68 -1.66 17.23 -7.86
CA ASP A 68 -1.21 17.53 -9.22
C ASP A 68 0.04 16.73 -9.64
N GLU A 69 0.45 16.92 -10.90
CA GLU A 69 1.60 16.22 -11.46
C GLU A 69 2.94 16.59 -10.78
N GLU A 70 3.10 17.84 -10.36
CA GLU A 70 4.33 18.32 -9.73
C GLU A 70 4.49 17.74 -8.33
N GLN A 71 3.38 17.67 -7.57
CA GLN A 71 3.31 17.00 -6.28
C GLN A 71 3.61 15.51 -6.38
N LEU A 72 3.15 14.84 -7.45
CA LEU A 72 3.45 13.43 -7.68
C LEU A 72 4.92 13.21 -8.07
N MET A 73 5.48 14.07 -8.93
CA MET A 73 6.88 14.01 -9.36
C MET A 73 7.83 14.19 -8.17
N ASN A 74 7.52 15.17 -7.32
CA ASN A 74 8.36 15.57 -6.18
C ASN A 74 7.87 15.00 -4.85
N TYR A 75 7.11 13.89 -4.87
CA TYR A 75 6.54 13.31 -3.65
C TYR A 75 7.64 12.93 -2.65
N VAL A 76 7.53 13.42 -1.43
CA VAL A 76 8.44 13.08 -0.33
C VAL A 76 7.71 12.17 0.65
N PRO A 77 8.15 10.90 0.82
CA PRO A 77 7.53 9.98 1.76
C PRO A 77 7.53 10.52 3.19
N ARG A 78 6.38 10.44 3.88
CA ARG A 78 6.24 10.89 5.27
C ARG A 78 6.99 9.98 6.22
N TYR A 79 6.99 8.68 5.93
CA TYR A 79 7.78 7.69 6.63
C TYR A 79 8.93 7.26 5.74
N LYS A 80 10.17 7.58 6.16
CA LYS A 80 11.33 6.87 5.63
C LYS A 80 11.15 5.41 6.03
N GLU A 81 11.23 4.48 5.08
CA GLU A 81 11.25 3.05 5.39
C GLU A 81 12.28 2.84 6.50
N LYS A 82 11.80 2.57 7.73
CA LYS A 82 12.61 1.81 8.66
C LYS A 82 12.79 0.48 7.96
N LYS A 83 14.02 0.17 7.53
CA LYS A 83 14.37 -1.21 7.23
C LYS A 83 13.83 -2.03 8.41
N GLU A 84 12.92 -2.95 8.08
CA GLU A 84 12.26 -3.90 8.98
C GLU A 84 11.08 -3.34 9.80
N LEU A 85 9.87 -3.44 9.23
CA LEU A 85 8.80 -4.16 9.91
C LEU A 85 8.30 -5.24 8.95
N VAL A 86 9.01 -6.35 8.91
CA VAL A 86 8.44 -7.61 8.45
C VAL A 86 7.34 -7.93 9.46
N PHE A 87 6.07 -7.71 9.11
CA PHE A 87 4.98 -8.38 9.82
C PHE A 87 5.09 -9.87 9.49
N ALA A 88 5.98 -10.55 10.20
CA ALA A 88 5.97 -11.98 10.29
C ALA A 88 4.78 -12.31 11.21
N LEU A 89 3.62 -12.56 10.62
CA LEU A 89 2.64 -13.45 11.27
C LEU A 89 3.20 -14.88 11.20
N SER A 90 4.35 -15.07 11.82
CA SER A 90 5.01 -16.35 12.01
C SER A 90 5.33 -16.38 13.48
N ASP A 91 4.64 -17.26 14.20
CA ASP A 91 5.00 -17.56 15.57
C ASP A 91 6.36 -18.27 15.55
N ASN A 92 7.42 -17.46 15.59
CA ASN A 92 8.82 -17.90 15.59
C ASN A 92 9.33 -18.10 17.02
N ALA A 93 8.42 -18.17 18.00
CA ALA A 93 8.80 -18.44 19.37
C ALA A 93 9.42 -19.85 19.43
N PRO A 94 10.52 -20.05 20.19
CA PRO A 94 11.04 -21.38 20.47
C PRO A 94 9.92 -22.29 20.99
N ASP A 95 9.95 -23.59 20.69
CA ASP A 95 8.90 -24.54 21.10
C ASP A 95 8.57 -24.53 22.62
N ASN A 96 9.49 -23.99 23.44
CA ASN A 96 9.36 -23.86 24.89
C ASN A 96 9.05 -22.44 25.38
N HIS A 97 8.81 -21.47 24.49
CA HIS A 97 8.48 -20.11 24.86
C HIS A 97 6.99 -20.00 25.20
N VAL A 98 6.71 -19.67 26.45
CA VAL A 98 5.35 -19.39 26.92
C VAL A 98 5.22 -17.89 27.11
N LEU A 99 4.29 -17.28 26.39
CA LEU A 99 3.92 -15.89 26.58
C LEU A 99 3.50 -15.67 28.05
N ASN A 100 3.94 -14.56 28.64
CA ASN A 100 3.47 -14.21 29.98
C ASN A 100 1.95 -13.92 29.95
N PRO A 101 1.25 -14.04 31.09
CA PRO A 101 -0.22 -13.93 31.13
C PRO A 101 -0.77 -12.63 30.55
N LYS A 102 -0.06 -11.51 30.76
CA LYS A 102 -0.46 -10.20 30.25
C LYS A 102 -0.33 -10.13 28.72
N ALA A 103 0.74 -10.70 28.17
CA ALA A 103 0.94 -10.75 26.73
C ALA A 103 -0.13 -11.65 26.07
N GLN A 104 -0.44 -12.80 26.66
CA GLN A 104 -1.50 -13.69 26.19
C GLN A 104 -2.85 -12.98 26.13
N GLU A 105 -3.20 -12.24 27.19
CA GLU A 105 -4.43 -11.42 27.23
C GLU A 105 -4.47 -10.38 26.11
N MET A 106 -3.36 -9.65 25.91
CA MET A 106 -3.28 -8.63 24.86
C MET A 106 -3.40 -9.22 23.45
N PHE A 107 -2.79 -10.38 23.19
CA PHE A 107 -2.92 -11.07 21.90
C PHE A 107 -4.34 -11.63 21.70
N GLY A 108 -4.97 -12.16 22.73
CA GLY A 108 -6.37 -12.61 22.68
C GLY A 108 -7.32 -11.47 22.31
N ILE A 109 -7.16 -10.28 22.89
CA ILE A 109 -7.97 -9.10 22.52
C ILE A 109 -7.78 -8.72 21.05
N LEU A 110 -6.55 -8.80 20.54
CA LEU A 110 -6.27 -8.51 19.13
C LEU A 110 -6.93 -9.55 18.20
N GLU A 111 -6.86 -10.84 18.55
CA GLU A 111 -7.56 -11.90 17.82
C GLU A 111 -9.08 -11.71 17.86
N ASP A 112 -9.66 -11.36 19.00
CA ASP A 112 -11.08 -11.09 19.14
C ASP A 112 -11.55 -9.94 18.24
N ILE A 113 -10.75 -8.88 18.10
CA ILE A 113 -11.04 -7.76 17.19
C ILE A 113 -11.01 -8.22 15.73
N VAL A 114 -10.05 -9.07 15.36
CA VAL A 114 -9.94 -9.64 14.01
C VAL A 114 -11.12 -10.57 13.71
N HIS A 115 -11.45 -11.49 14.62
CA HIS A 115 -12.60 -12.38 14.49
C HIS A 115 -13.92 -11.59 14.42
N MET A 116 -14.06 -10.54 15.24
CA MET A 116 -15.23 -9.67 15.17
C MET A 116 -15.36 -9.05 13.78
N TYR A 117 -14.27 -8.57 13.17
CA TYR A 117 -14.30 -8.07 11.80
C TYR A 117 -14.72 -9.17 10.81
N GLU A 118 -14.23 -10.41 10.97
CA GLU A 118 -14.62 -11.54 10.11
C GLU A 118 -16.11 -11.89 10.18
N LEU A 119 -16.76 -11.71 11.33
CA LEU A 119 -18.20 -11.97 11.51
C LEU A 119 -19.12 -11.00 10.73
N TYR A 120 -18.64 -9.79 10.43
CA TYR A 120 -19.42 -8.77 9.72
C TYR A 120 -19.08 -8.67 8.23
N TYR A 121 -17.98 -9.28 7.80
CA TYR A 121 -17.46 -9.19 6.44
C TYR A 121 -17.36 -10.53 5.70
N ASN A 122 -17.98 -11.59 6.24
CA ASN A 122 -18.31 -12.84 5.53
C ASN A 122 -19.81 -12.98 5.29
#